data_AF-A0A075G952-F1
#
_entry.id   AF-A0A075G952-F1
#
_cell.length_a   1.000
_cell.length_b   1.000
_cell.length_c   1.000
_cell.angle_alpha   90.00
_cell.angle_beta   90.00
_cell.angle_gamma   90.00
#
_symmetry.space_group_name_H-M   'P 1'
#
loop_
_entity.id
_entity.type
_entity.pdbx_description
1 polymer ?
#
loop_
_entity_poly.entity_id
_entity_poly.type
_entity_poly.pdbx_seq_one_letter_code
_entity_poly.pdbx_strand_id
1 'polypeptide(L)'
;MRLGSRSPDEFIQLLNKKNDDIQQDFLSKMIEKTKIADVKVMMGDSTITEQKTFDPKEVSNYLESIIQKLDGWSLQNVSTTNNEDLRRIFTKFEINEGNYLISGHLSIQFHVLLFYKPVQRVIDSQKELAEILDNTKKQESDLSNNSDQFVLDKLKEMGYKDFDHQKLFEIFYEDEEFSKKVYAEIEKESSDEFKKLTEKKNELIKELDSLLIETYQTSSVLIDDTRLVAGEEGCLCTLDIEFIKNNNREGLFDPRKMSNNVKENILKKLETLQDQINLK
;
A
#
# COMPACT_ATOMS: atom_id res chain seq x y z
N MET A 1 -8.71 25.35 -10.39
CA MET A 1 -7.38 25.99 -10.55
C MET A 1 -6.48 25.50 -9.43
N ARG A 2 -5.36 24.89 -9.78
CA ARG A 2 -4.34 24.46 -8.82
C ARG A 2 -3.51 25.65 -8.34
N LEU A 3 -3.44 25.87 -7.02
CA LEU A 3 -2.53 26.85 -6.43
C LEU A 3 -1.08 26.42 -6.67
N GLY A 4 -0.20 27.39 -6.89
CA GLY A 4 1.19 27.20 -7.35
C GLY A 4 1.38 27.36 -8.86
N SER A 5 0.29 27.47 -9.63
CA SER A 5 0.38 27.73 -11.08
C SER A 5 0.76 29.20 -11.36
N ARG A 6 1.63 29.43 -12.35
CA ARG A 6 2.01 30.81 -12.74
C ARG A 6 0.78 31.61 -13.18
N SER A 7 0.61 32.80 -12.59
CA SER A 7 -0.49 33.71 -12.91
C SER A 7 -0.04 35.17 -12.85
N PRO A 8 -0.48 36.02 -13.78
CA PRO A 8 -0.26 37.47 -13.71
C PRO A 8 -1.20 38.19 -12.74
N ASP A 9 -2.24 37.52 -12.23
CA ASP A 9 -3.22 38.12 -11.30
C ASP A 9 -2.63 38.23 -9.88
N GLU A 10 -2.71 39.44 -9.30
CA GLU A 10 -2.13 39.75 -7.98
C GLU A 10 -2.73 38.90 -6.85
N PHE A 11 -4.04 38.62 -6.89
CA PHE A 11 -4.68 37.80 -5.87
C PHE A 11 -4.24 36.34 -5.98
N ILE A 12 -4.10 35.81 -7.20
CA ILE A 12 -3.55 34.46 -7.39
C ILE A 12 -2.09 34.37 -6.97
N GLN A 13 -1.27 35.40 -7.22
CA GLN A 13 0.11 35.44 -6.72
C GLN A 13 0.17 35.40 -5.20
N LEU A 14 -0.73 36.12 -4.52
CA LEU A 14 -0.85 36.08 -3.07
C LEU A 14 -1.25 34.69 -2.56
N LEU A 15 -2.24 34.05 -3.20
CA LEU A 15 -2.65 32.68 -2.88
C LEU A 15 -1.54 31.65 -3.12
N ASN A 16 -0.78 31.81 -4.20
CA ASN A 16 0.36 30.94 -4.50
C ASN A 16 1.42 31.04 -3.43
N LYS A 17 1.78 32.26 -2.99
CA LYS A 17 2.72 32.44 -1.88
C LYS A 17 2.23 31.75 -0.60
N LYS A 18 0.94 31.93 -0.25
CA LYS A 18 0.35 31.26 0.91
C LYS A 18 0.35 29.74 0.78
N ASN A 19 0.09 29.22 -0.42
CA ASN A 19 0.19 27.79 -0.73
C ASN A 19 1.62 27.28 -0.54
N ASP A 20 2.62 28.01 -1.02
CA ASP A 20 4.04 27.64 -0.87
C ASP A 20 4.41 27.56 0.62
N ASP A 21 4.00 28.56 1.42
CA ASP A 21 4.21 28.57 2.87
C ASP A 21 3.55 27.34 3.54
N ILE A 22 2.30 27.02 3.19
CA ILE A 22 1.58 25.84 3.69
C ILE A 22 2.29 24.54 3.30
N GLN A 23 2.78 24.43 2.07
CA GLN A 23 3.49 23.24 1.60
C GLN A 23 4.81 23.03 2.36
N GLN A 24 5.56 24.10 2.64
CA GLN A 24 6.80 24.01 3.41
C GLN A 24 6.56 23.65 4.88
N ASP A 25 5.53 24.22 5.49
CA ASP A 25 5.13 23.88 6.86
C ASP A 25 4.68 22.43 6.96
N PHE A 26 3.87 21.97 6.00
CA PHE A 26 3.45 20.58 5.92
C PHE A 26 4.66 19.64 5.74
N LEU A 27 5.58 19.93 4.83
CA LEU A 27 6.79 19.15 4.63
C LEU A 27 7.63 19.06 5.92
N SER A 28 7.80 20.19 6.62
CA SER A 28 8.55 20.26 7.87
C SER A 28 7.94 19.36 8.95
N LYS A 29 6.60 19.36 9.06
CA LYS A 29 5.87 18.48 9.97
C LYS A 29 5.95 17.02 9.56
N MET A 30 5.86 16.73 8.27
CA MET A 30 6.03 15.37 7.76
C MET A 30 7.41 14.82 8.12
N ILE A 31 8.48 15.60 7.97
CA ILE A 31 9.83 15.21 8.41
C ILE A 31 9.87 14.85 9.90
N GLU A 32 9.17 15.62 10.74
CA GLU A 32 9.07 15.35 12.18
C GLU A 32 8.30 14.05 12.45
N LYS A 33 7.16 13.84 11.80
CA LYS A 33 6.29 12.66 12.00
C LYS A 33 6.81 11.39 11.35
N THR A 34 7.69 11.51 10.35
CA THR A 34 8.39 10.39 9.72
C THR A 34 9.81 10.25 10.24
N LYS A 35 10.05 10.63 11.50
CA LYS A 35 11.37 10.50 12.12
C LYS A 35 11.80 9.03 12.10
N ILE A 36 12.94 8.79 11.47
CA ILE A 36 13.48 7.45 11.31
C ILE A 36 13.99 6.92 12.65
N ALA A 37 13.62 5.68 12.96
CA ALA A 37 14.17 4.86 14.01
C ALA A 37 14.84 3.62 13.40
N ASP A 38 15.90 3.15 14.03
CA ASP A 38 16.56 1.91 13.66
C ASP A 38 15.90 0.74 14.42
N VAL A 39 15.54 -0.31 13.68
CA VAL A 39 14.97 -1.53 14.23
C VAL A 39 15.79 -2.73 13.80
N LYS A 40 16.06 -3.64 14.74
CA LYS A 40 16.70 -4.92 14.43
C LYS A 40 15.69 -5.86 13.80
N VAL A 41 16.06 -6.41 12.66
CA VAL A 41 15.25 -7.35 11.89
C VAL A 41 16.09 -8.56 11.50
N MET A 42 15.42 -9.65 11.16
CA MET A 42 16.05 -10.87 10.66
C MET A 42 15.70 -11.08 9.18
N MET A 43 16.73 -11.35 8.39
CA MET A 43 16.63 -11.71 6.98
C MET A 43 16.19 -13.18 6.81
N GLY A 44 15.80 -13.57 5.60
CA GLY A 44 15.42 -14.96 5.30
C GLY A 44 16.54 -15.99 5.50
N ASP A 45 17.80 -15.56 5.52
CA ASP A 45 18.98 -16.39 5.79
C ASP A 45 19.38 -16.43 7.27
N SER A 46 18.48 -15.99 8.17
CA SER A 46 18.71 -15.84 9.61
C SER A 46 19.73 -14.74 10.01
N THR A 47 20.24 -13.94 9.08
CA THR A 47 21.14 -12.83 9.42
C THR A 47 20.36 -11.71 10.11
N ILE A 48 20.86 -11.21 11.25
CA ILE A 48 20.28 -10.05 11.94
C ILE A 48 20.94 -8.77 11.39
N THR A 49 20.10 -7.83 10.94
CA THR A 49 20.53 -6.52 10.44
C THR A 49 19.69 -5.41 11.08
N GLU A 50 20.12 -4.16 10.90
CA GLU A 50 19.36 -2.97 11.30
C GLU A 50 18.70 -2.36 10.08
N GLN A 51 17.40 -2.05 10.19
CA GLN A 51 16.62 -1.37 9.16
C GLN A 51 16.11 -0.04 9.68
N LYS A 52 16.04 0.92 8.78
CA LYS A 52 15.45 2.23 9.02
C LYS A 52 13.96 2.16 8.77
N THR A 53 13.17 2.60 9.75
CA THR A 53 11.72 2.66 9.65
C THR A 53 11.18 3.92 10.33
N PHE A 54 9.97 4.35 9.97
CA PHE A 54 9.20 5.31 10.76
C PHE A 54 7.91 4.67 11.28
N ASP A 55 7.12 5.38 12.07
CA ASP A 55 5.81 4.94 12.53
C ASP A 55 4.69 5.61 11.71
N PRO A 56 3.97 4.87 10.82
CA PRO A 56 2.86 5.43 10.05
C PRO A 56 1.68 5.90 10.93
N LYS A 57 1.58 5.43 12.18
CA LYS A 57 0.52 5.86 13.10
C LYS A 57 0.71 7.31 13.52
N GLU A 58 1.95 7.78 13.69
CA GLU A 58 2.25 9.19 13.98
C GLU A 58 1.75 10.11 12.87
N VAL A 59 1.92 9.71 11.61
CA VAL A 59 1.39 10.45 10.45
C VAL A 59 -0.13 10.44 10.45
N SER A 60 -0.75 9.27 10.68
CA SER A 60 -2.21 9.15 10.69
C SER A 60 -2.84 10.03 11.76
N ASN A 61 -2.30 9.98 12.98
CA ASN A 61 -2.74 10.80 14.10
C ASN A 61 -2.56 12.30 13.81
N TYR A 62 -1.45 12.69 13.19
CA TYR A 62 -1.20 14.06 12.79
C TYR A 62 -2.24 14.56 11.77
N LEU A 63 -2.52 13.81 10.72
CA LEU A 63 -3.55 14.17 9.73
C LEU A 63 -4.95 14.22 10.36
N GLU A 64 -5.28 13.27 11.25
CA GLU A 64 -6.54 13.28 12.02
C GLU A 64 -6.66 14.56 12.85
N SER A 65 -5.57 14.98 13.50
CA SER A 65 -5.55 16.18 14.33
C SER A 65 -5.79 17.47 13.55
N ILE A 66 -5.36 17.52 12.28
CA ILE A 66 -5.64 18.64 11.38
C ILE A 66 -7.12 18.68 11.07
N ILE A 67 -7.67 17.58 10.55
CA ILE A 67 -9.06 17.58 10.05
C ILE A 67 -10.08 17.78 11.19
N GLN A 68 -9.83 17.25 12.40
CA GLN A 68 -10.72 17.45 13.54
C GLN A 68 -10.86 18.92 13.97
N LYS A 69 -9.90 19.78 13.61
CA LYS A 69 -9.88 21.20 13.98
C LYS A 69 -10.28 22.12 12.82
N LEU A 70 -10.54 21.58 11.63
CA LEU A 70 -11.00 22.33 10.46
C LEU A 70 -12.53 22.53 10.50
N ASP A 71 -12.97 23.48 11.32
CA ASP A 71 -14.41 23.78 11.48
C ASP A 71 -15.06 24.31 10.19
N GLY A 72 -16.25 23.80 9.89
CA GLY A 72 -17.03 24.11 8.69
C GLY A 72 -16.51 23.51 7.38
N TRP A 73 -15.43 22.72 7.40
CA TRP A 73 -14.97 21.97 6.24
C TRP A 73 -15.73 20.64 6.11
N SER A 74 -15.98 20.23 4.87
CA SER A 74 -16.36 18.86 4.54
C SER A 74 -15.08 18.01 4.52
N LEU A 75 -15.06 16.92 5.28
CA LEU A 75 -13.85 16.15 5.55
C LEU A 75 -14.00 14.70 5.12
N GLN A 76 -12.98 14.16 4.47
CA GLN A 76 -12.78 12.72 4.36
C GLN A 76 -11.87 12.27 5.50
N ASN A 77 -12.30 11.24 6.23
CA ASN A 77 -11.48 10.61 7.27
C ASN A 77 -10.11 10.19 6.70
N VAL A 78 -9.10 10.15 7.56
CA VAL A 78 -7.78 9.64 7.18
C VAL A 78 -7.93 8.20 6.69
N SER A 79 -7.42 7.97 5.48
CA SER A 79 -7.54 6.70 4.78
C SER A 79 -6.17 6.17 4.43
N THR A 80 -6.03 4.84 4.40
CA THR A 80 -4.80 4.14 4.03
C THR A 80 -5.05 3.24 2.83
N THR A 81 -4.23 3.34 1.79
CA THR A 81 -4.24 2.37 0.68
C THR A 81 -3.45 1.13 1.08
N ASN A 82 -3.89 -0.03 0.60
CA ASN A 82 -3.20 -1.31 0.85
C ASN A 82 -2.85 -1.99 -0.49
N ASN A 83 -1.95 -1.36 -1.26
CA ASN A 83 -1.37 -1.97 -2.44
C ASN A 83 -0.02 -2.58 -2.04
N GLU A 84 0.01 -3.89 -1.78
CA GLU A 84 1.21 -4.70 -1.53
C GLU A 84 2.34 -3.94 -0.79
N ASP A 85 3.34 -3.47 -1.54
CA ASP A 85 4.55 -2.81 -1.08
C ASP A 85 4.49 -1.28 -1.08
N LEU A 86 3.50 -0.65 -1.72
CA LEU A 86 3.34 0.81 -1.80
C LEU A 86 2.05 1.27 -1.12
N ARG A 87 2.18 1.93 0.03
CA ARG A 87 1.06 2.43 0.81
C ARG A 87 1.01 3.95 0.83
N ARG A 88 -0.21 4.48 0.97
CA ARG A 88 -0.48 5.90 1.08
C ARG A 88 -1.38 6.17 2.26
N ILE A 89 -1.01 7.12 3.10
CA ILE A 89 -1.92 7.69 4.11
C ILE A 89 -2.31 9.08 3.61
N PHE A 90 -3.61 9.35 3.54
CA PHE A 90 -4.11 10.61 2.99
C PHE A 90 -5.42 11.07 3.63
N THR A 91 -5.70 12.35 3.48
CA THR A 91 -7.00 12.96 3.74
C THR A 91 -7.31 14.03 2.69
N LYS A 92 -8.60 14.21 2.42
CA LYS A 92 -9.11 15.25 1.54
C LYS A 92 -10.16 16.06 2.28
N PHE A 93 -10.21 17.35 1.99
CA PHE A 93 -11.16 18.25 2.61
C PHE A 93 -11.57 19.34 1.63
N GLU A 94 -12.78 19.88 1.80
CA GLU A 94 -13.28 20.97 0.97
C GLU A 94 -14.19 21.92 1.75
N ILE A 95 -14.22 23.20 1.37
CA ILE A 95 -15.12 24.21 1.94
C ILE A 95 -15.57 25.18 0.86
N ASN A 96 -16.82 25.64 0.98
CA ASN A 96 -17.37 26.65 0.08
C ASN A 96 -17.22 28.05 0.67
N GLU A 97 -16.83 29.00 -0.18
CA GLU A 97 -16.86 30.44 0.10
C GLU A 97 -17.54 31.16 -1.08
N GLY A 98 -18.79 31.57 -0.87
CA GLY A 98 -19.65 32.05 -1.95
C GLY A 98 -19.83 31.00 -3.04
N ASN A 99 -19.46 31.35 -4.28
CA ASN A 99 -19.51 30.44 -5.44
C ASN A 99 -18.15 29.78 -5.71
N TYR A 100 -17.28 29.67 -4.71
CA TYR A 100 -15.95 29.06 -4.87
C TYR A 100 -15.78 27.90 -3.89
N LEU A 101 -15.24 26.80 -4.39
CA LEU A 101 -14.84 25.65 -3.60
C LEU A 101 -13.33 25.70 -3.40
N ILE A 102 -12.90 25.64 -2.14
CA ILE A 102 -11.50 25.38 -1.79
C ILE A 102 -11.42 23.90 -1.44
N SER A 103 -10.51 23.17 -2.06
CA SER A 103 -10.26 21.76 -1.73
C SER A 103 -8.79 21.50 -1.49
N GLY A 104 -8.48 20.62 -0.54
CA GLY A 104 -7.13 20.20 -0.23
C GLY A 104 -6.96 18.69 -0.21
N HIS A 105 -5.76 18.24 -0.54
CA HIS A 105 -5.34 16.85 -0.44
C HIS A 105 -3.96 16.80 0.20
N LEU A 106 -3.90 16.18 1.37
CA LEU A 106 -2.67 15.93 2.13
C LEU A 106 -2.40 14.43 2.10
N SER A 107 -1.19 14.04 1.73
CA SER A 107 -0.81 12.63 1.77
C SER A 107 0.67 12.38 1.99
N ILE A 108 0.99 11.17 2.44
CA ILE A 108 2.32 10.57 2.33
C ILE A 108 2.22 9.25 1.57
N GLN A 109 3.20 8.96 0.72
CA GLN A 109 3.39 7.70 0.03
C GLN A 109 4.74 7.07 0.42
N PHE A 110 4.72 5.80 0.81
CA PHE A 110 5.86 5.09 1.40
C PHE A 110 5.84 3.61 1.03
N HIS A 111 7.02 2.99 1.02
CA HIS A 111 7.16 1.55 0.80
C HIS A 111 7.10 0.75 2.11
N VAL A 112 6.61 -0.47 2.01
CA VAL A 112 6.54 -1.46 3.07
C VAL A 112 7.47 -2.62 2.73
N LEU A 113 8.42 -2.91 3.61
CA LEU A 113 9.31 -4.05 3.49
C LEU A 113 9.07 -5.03 4.64
N LEU A 114 8.98 -6.32 4.30
CA LEU A 114 8.76 -7.40 5.25
C LEU A 114 10.07 -8.05 5.68
N PHE A 115 10.23 -8.21 6.99
CA PHE A 115 11.35 -8.94 7.60
C PHE A 115 10.84 -9.84 8.70
N TYR A 116 11.66 -10.78 9.17
CA TYR A 116 11.32 -11.57 10.35
C TYR A 116 11.70 -10.86 11.65
N LYS A 117 10.96 -11.16 12.72
CA LYS A 117 11.35 -10.80 14.09
C LYS A 117 12.69 -11.48 14.43
N PRO A 118 13.62 -10.80 15.11
CA PRO A 118 14.90 -11.38 15.51
C PRO A 118 14.73 -12.30 16.73
N VAL A 119 14.03 -13.42 16.56
CA VAL A 119 13.74 -14.40 17.61
C VAL A 119 14.18 -15.80 17.18
N GLN A 120 14.63 -16.59 18.16
CA GLN A 120 15.15 -17.95 17.92
C GLN A 120 14.14 -18.84 17.18
N ARG A 121 12.84 -18.66 17.43
CA ARG A 121 11.80 -19.47 16.79
C ARG A 121 11.81 -19.36 15.26
N VAL A 122 12.17 -18.21 14.70
CA VAL A 122 12.29 -18.05 13.24
C VAL A 122 13.38 -18.99 12.70
N ILE A 123 14.54 -19.01 13.36
CA ILE A 123 15.68 -19.86 12.98
C ILE A 123 15.29 -21.34 13.10
N ASP A 124 14.64 -21.72 14.20
CA ASP A 124 14.22 -23.10 14.42
C ASP A 124 13.21 -23.54 13.37
N SER A 125 12.18 -22.72 13.09
CA SER A 125 11.18 -23.02 12.06
C SER A 125 11.79 -23.08 10.66
N GLN A 126 12.77 -22.23 10.34
CA GLN A 126 13.51 -22.29 9.06
C GLN A 126 14.34 -23.57 8.93
N LYS A 127 15.00 -24.02 10.01
CA LYS A 127 15.74 -25.29 10.03
C LYS A 127 14.83 -26.50 9.89
N GLU A 128 13.74 -26.54 10.66
CA GLU A 128 12.74 -27.61 10.57
C GLU A 128 12.14 -27.67 9.16
N LEU A 129 11.86 -26.52 8.55
CA LEU A 129 11.37 -26.44 7.18
C LEU A 129 12.40 -26.96 6.16
N ALA A 130 13.68 -26.60 6.33
CA ALA A 130 14.76 -27.10 5.47
C ALA A 130 14.93 -28.62 5.58
N GLU A 131 14.87 -29.18 6.80
CA GLU A 131 14.92 -30.63 7.02
C GLU A 131 13.72 -31.34 6.37
N ILE A 132 12.51 -30.78 6.49
CA ILE A 132 11.33 -31.33 5.82
C ILE A 132 11.54 -31.31 4.30
N LEU A 133 11.99 -30.19 3.73
CA LEU A 133 12.25 -30.09 2.28
C LEU A 133 13.34 -31.07 1.83
N ASP A 134 14.40 -31.27 2.60
CA ASP A 134 15.44 -32.25 2.26
C ASP A 134 14.94 -33.70 2.33
N ASN A 135 14.09 -34.00 3.31
CA ASN A 135 13.46 -35.32 3.46
C ASN A 135 12.40 -35.58 2.39
N THR A 136 11.64 -34.56 1.98
CA THR A 136 10.62 -34.68 0.94
C THR A 136 11.19 -34.59 -0.47
N LYS A 137 12.37 -33.99 -0.71
CA LYS A 137 13.01 -33.87 -2.04
C LYS A 137 13.03 -35.17 -2.84
N LYS A 138 13.39 -36.28 -2.20
CA LYS A 138 13.47 -37.59 -2.87
C LYS A 138 12.07 -38.11 -3.20
N GLN A 139 11.13 -38.03 -2.26
CA GLN A 139 9.74 -38.44 -2.47
C GLN A 139 9.00 -37.53 -3.46
N GLU A 140 9.26 -36.23 -3.47
CA GLU A 140 8.73 -35.26 -4.44
C GLU A 140 9.34 -35.49 -5.83
N SER A 141 10.62 -35.82 -5.93
CA SER A 141 11.25 -36.21 -7.20
C SER A 141 10.71 -37.56 -7.71
N ASP A 142 10.51 -38.53 -6.82
CA ASP A 142 9.94 -39.83 -7.16
C ASP A 142 8.45 -39.67 -7.52
N LEU A 143 7.71 -38.82 -6.81
CA LEU A 143 6.33 -38.44 -7.13
C LEU A 143 6.28 -37.68 -8.45
N SER A 144 7.19 -36.77 -8.76
CA SER A 144 7.21 -36.00 -10.02
C SER A 144 7.62 -36.86 -11.23
N ASN A 145 8.57 -37.78 -11.05
CA ASN A 145 8.96 -38.71 -12.12
C ASN A 145 7.89 -39.77 -12.37
N ASN A 146 7.18 -40.18 -11.31
CA ASN A 146 6.06 -41.11 -11.42
C ASN A 146 4.73 -40.40 -11.72
N SER A 147 4.59 -39.08 -11.48
CA SER A 147 3.32 -38.36 -11.60
C SER A 147 2.86 -38.28 -13.03
N ASP A 148 3.75 -38.14 -14.01
CA ASP A 148 3.33 -38.07 -15.41
C ASP A 148 2.68 -39.39 -15.83
N GLN A 149 3.32 -40.52 -15.49
CA GLN A 149 2.77 -41.84 -15.78
C GLN A 149 1.53 -42.14 -14.93
N PHE A 150 1.53 -41.72 -13.67
CA PHE A 150 0.43 -41.93 -12.74
C PHE A 150 -0.80 -41.07 -13.05
N VAL A 151 -0.61 -39.81 -13.44
CA VAL A 151 -1.64 -38.90 -13.97
C VAL A 151 -2.22 -39.48 -15.24
N LEU A 152 -1.37 -39.98 -16.16
CA LEU A 152 -1.82 -40.66 -17.38
C LEU A 152 -2.61 -41.94 -17.07
N ASP A 153 -2.17 -42.74 -16.10
CA ASP A 153 -2.84 -43.98 -15.70
C ASP A 153 -4.19 -43.68 -15.01
N LYS A 154 -4.26 -42.65 -14.16
CA LYS A 154 -5.52 -42.18 -13.54
C LYS A 154 -6.48 -41.57 -14.55
N LEU A 155 -5.99 -40.76 -15.48
CA LEU A 155 -6.78 -40.24 -16.61
C LEU A 155 -7.39 -41.38 -17.44
N LYS A 156 -6.63 -42.44 -17.70
CA LYS A 156 -7.11 -43.66 -18.37
C LYS A 156 -8.11 -44.45 -17.49
N GLU A 157 -7.89 -44.56 -16.19
CA GLU A 157 -8.84 -45.20 -15.25
C GLU A 157 -10.19 -44.47 -15.19
N MET A 158 -10.18 -43.13 -15.24
CA MET A 158 -11.37 -42.28 -15.19
C MET A 158 -12.17 -42.23 -16.51
N GLY A 159 -11.73 -42.95 -17.55
CA GLY A 159 -12.48 -43.14 -18.80
C GLY A 159 -11.86 -42.52 -20.05
N TYR A 160 -10.72 -41.83 -19.95
CA TYR A 160 -10.03 -41.22 -21.09
C TYR A 160 -9.02 -42.17 -21.75
N LYS A 161 -9.38 -43.45 -21.91
CA LYS A 161 -8.46 -44.53 -22.35
C LYS A 161 -7.91 -44.36 -23.77
N ASP A 162 -8.66 -43.66 -24.63
CA ASP A 162 -8.36 -43.52 -26.06
C ASP A 162 -7.71 -42.18 -26.43
N PHE A 163 -7.40 -41.33 -25.45
CA PHE A 163 -6.76 -40.03 -25.67
C PHE A 163 -5.24 -40.19 -25.71
N ASP A 164 -4.58 -39.45 -26.60
CA ASP A 164 -3.12 -39.38 -26.61
C ASP A 164 -2.61 -38.56 -25.41
N HIS A 165 -1.33 -38.73 -25.08
CA HIS A 165 -0.74 -38.10 -23.89
C HIS A 165 -0.88 -36.57 -23.92
N GLN A 166 -0.80 -35.95 -25.10
CA GLN A 166 -0.88 -34.50 -25.24
C GLN A 166 -2.27 -33.97 -24.87
N LYS A 167 -3.32 -34.60 -25.39
CA LYS A 167 -4.72 -34.22 -25.11
C LYS A 167 -5.14 -34.52 -23.67
N LEU A 168 -4.52 -35.53 -23.05
CA LEU A 168 -4.67 -35.86 -21.64
C LEU A 168 -4.10 -34.77 -20.72
N PHE A 169 -2.93 -34.23 -21.04
CA PHE A 169 -2.36 -33.10 -20.31
C PHE A 169 -3.14 -31.80 -20.54
N GLU A 170 -3.63 -31.55 -21.77
CA GLU A 170 -4.51 -30.39 -22.05
C GLU A 170 -5.75 -30.40 -21.15
N ILE A 171 -6.46 -31.53 -21.06
CA ILE A 171 -7.63 -31.66 -20.17
C ILE A 171 -7.24 -31.47 -18.70
N PHE A 172 -6.10 -32.01 -18.27
CA PHE A 172 -5.61 -31.87 -16.90
C PHE A 172 -5.26 -30.41 -16.52
N TYR A 173 -4.72 -29.63 -17.45
CA TYR A 173 -4.37 -28.23 -17.20
C TYR A 173 -5.52 -27.25 -17.44
N GLU A 174 -6.48 -27.57 -18.31
CA GLU A 174 -7.64 -26.73 -18.61
C GLU A 174 -8.77 -26.88 -17.57
N ASP A 175 -8.91 -28.05 -16.93
CA ASP A 175 -9.92 -28.29 -15.91
C ASP A 175 -9.33 -28.24 -14.49
N GLU A 176 -9.42 -27.06 -13.86
CA GLU A 176 -8.87 -26.79 -12.54
C GLU A 176 -9.51 -27.64 -11.42
N GLU A 177 -10.79 -28.01 -11.56
CA GLU A 177 -11.50 -28.84 -10.58
C GLU A 177 -11.06 -30.31 -10.70
N PHE A 178 -10.85 -30.77 -11.93
CA PHE A 178 -10.32 -32.08 -12.24
C PHE A 178 -8.86 -32.22 -11.80
N SER A 179 -8.01 -31.22 -12.09
CA SER A 179 -6.62 -31.16 -11.65
C SER A 179 -6.51 -31.32 -10.13
N LYS A 180 -7.32 -30.56 -9.38
CA LYS A 180 -7.38 -30.65 -7.90
C LYS A 180 -7.78 -32.04 -7.41
N LYS A 181 -8.72 -32.72 -8.08
CA LYS A 181 -9.14 -34.09 -7.72
C LYS A 181 -8.02 -35.11 -7.93
N VAL A 182 -7.30 -35.01 -9.06
CA VAL A 182 -6.17 -35.88 -9.37
C VAL A 182 -5.02 -35.64 -8.38
N TYR A 183 -4.69 -34.38 -8.05
CA TYR A 183 -3.71 -34.07 -7.01
C TYR A 183 -4.12 -34.62 -5.63
N ALA A 184 -5.40 -34.52 -5.26
CA ALA A 184 -5.90 -35.08 -4.00
C ALA A 184 -5.85 -36.62 -3.95
N GLU A 185 -5.97 -37.32 -5.08
CA GLU A 185 -5.78 -38.77 -5.15
C GLU A 185 -4.30 -39.18 -5.10
N ILE A 186 -3.41 -38.41 -5.74
CA ILE A 186 -1.96 -38.58 -5.61
C ILE A 186 -1.52 -38.39 -4.16
N GLU A 187 -2.05 -37.37 -3.48
CA GLU A 187 -1.83 -37.18 -2.05
C GLU A 187 -2.37 -38.36 -1.22
N LYS A 188 -3.47 -39.02 -1.61
CA LYS A 188 -3.99 -40.19 -0.88
C LYS A 188 -3.04 -41.40 -0.93
N GLU A 189 -2.37 -41.61 -2.06
CA GLU A 189 -1.38 -42.69 -2.24
C GLU A 189 0.00 -42.37 -1.67
N SER A 190 0.25 -41.11 -1.30
CA SER A 190 1.45 -40.75 -0.53
C SER A 190 1.42 -41.38 0.87
N SER A 191 2.60 -41.72 1.38
CA SER A 191 2.72 -42.37 2.71
C SER A 191 2.15 -41.47 3.81
N ASP A 192 1.61 -42.07 4.88
CA ASP A 192 1.13 -41.32 6.05
C ASP A 192 2.21 -40.43 6.67
N GLU A 193 3.49 -40.77 6.45
CA GLU A 193 4.64 -39.96 6.83
C GLU A 193 4.77 -38.69 5.96
N PHE A 194 4.59 -38.80 4.65
CA PHE A 194 4.61 -37.66 3.73
C PHE A 194 3.47 -36.67 4.01
N LYS A 195 2.25 -37.16 4.28
CA LYS A 195 1.11 -36.31 4.67
C LYS A 195 1.41 -35.49 5.92
N LYS A 196 1.97 -36.12 6.96
CA LYS A 196 2.36 -35.44 8.21
C LYS A 196 3.45 -34.38 7.98
N LEU A 197 4.42 -34.66 7.11
CA LEU A 197 5.47 -33.71 6.75
C LEU A 197 4.88 -32.49 6.00
N THR A 198 3.94 -32.71 5.09
CA THR A 198 3.23 -31.63 4.36
C THR A 198 2.36 -30.79 5.28
N GLU A 199 1.62 -31.40 6.20
CA GLU A 199 0.86 -30.69 7.23
C GLU A 199 1.79 -29.82 8.10
N LYS A 200 2.87 -30.42 8.62
CA LYS A 200 3.87 -29.71 9.42
C LYS A 200 4.54 -28.56 8.66
N LYS A 201 4.85 -28.75 7.37
CA LYS A 201 5.36 -27.69 6.48
C LYS A 201 4.40 -26.50 6.42
N ASN A 202 3.11 -26.75 6.22
CA ASN A 202 2.10 -25.69 6.14
C ASN A 202 1.92 -24.95 7.47
N GLU A 203 2.00 -25.67 8.60
CA GLU A 203 1.99 -25.05 9.93
C GLU A 203 3.20 -24.15 10.15
N LEU A 204 4.40 -24.61 9.80
CA LEU A 204 5.64 -23.83 9.92
C LEU A 204 5.62 -22.57 9.05
N ILE A 205 5.08 -22.63 7.83
CA ILE A 205 4.94 -21.45 6.97
C ILE A 205 4.01 -20.41 7.63
N LYS A 206 2.85 -20.84 8.12
CA LYS A 206 1.92 -19.94 8.82
C LYS A 206 2.53 -19.33 10.08
N GLU A 207 3.33 -20.11 10.80
CA GLU A 207 4.06 -19.61 11.96
C GLU A 207 5.10 -18.56 11.57
N LEU A 208 5.89 -18.83 10.53
CA LEU A 208 6.84 -17.86 9.98
C LEU A 208 6.14 -16.57 9.54
N ASP A 209 5.00 -16.66 8.85
CA ASP A 209 4.19 -15.50 8.45
C ASP A 209 3.76 -14.66 9.67
N SER A 210 3.40 -15.29 10.79
CA SER A 210 3.04 -14.59 12.04
C SER A 210 4.22 -13.88 12.72
N LEU A 211 5.44 -14.27 12.34
CA LEU A 211 6.69 -13.71 12.82
C LEU A 211 7.25 -12.62 11.89
N LEU A 212 6.57 -12.31 10.80
CA LEU A 212 6.90 -11.16 9.97
C LEU A 212 6.61 -9.83 10.70
N ILE A 213 7.41 -8.84 10.40
CA ILE A 213 7.26 -7.44 10.79
C ILE A 213 7.43 -6.57 9.56
N GLU A 214 6.67 -5.48 9.53
CA GLU A 214 6.76 -4.45 8.51
C GLU A 214 7.76 -3.38 8.95
N THR A 215 8.53 -2.90 7.99
CA THR A 215 9.30 -1.66 8.09
C THR A 215 8.84 -0.72 6.99
N TYR A 216 8.91 0.58 7.26
CA TYR A 216 8.30 1.61 6.43
C TYR A 216 9.37 2.60 5.96
N GLN A 217 9.46 2.79 4.64
CA GLN A 217 10.46 3.65 4.01
C GLN A 217 9.81 4.75 3.21
N THR A 218 10.29 5.98 3.39
CA THR A 218 9.79 7.14 2.66
C THR A 218 10.92 8.13 2.44
N SER A 219 10.75 8.97 1.44
CA SER A 219 11.56 10.17 1.24
C SER A 219 10.87 11.39 1.86
N SER A 220 11.68 12.31 2.38
CA SER A 220 11.22 13.56 2.99
C SER A 220 11.16 14.69 1.96
N VAL A 221 10.41 14.52 0.88
CA VAL A 221 10.28 15.53 -0.18
C VAL A 221 8.82 15.77 -0.54
N LEU A 222 8.52 16.97 -1.04
CA LEU A 222 7.25 17.23 -1.71
C LEU A 222 7.25 16.59 -3.10
N ILE A 223 6.19 15.87 -3.40
CA ILE A 223 5.89 15.29 -4.70
C ILE A 223 4.64 15.94 -5.27
N ASP A 224 4.48 15.88 -6.59
CA ASP A 224 3.25 16.31 -7.27
C ASP A 224 2.35 15.09 -7.59
N ASP A 225 1.16 15.34 -8.13
CA ASP A 225 0.22 14.27 -8.48
C ASP A 225 0.80 13.28 -9.51
N THR A 226 1.67 13.74 -10.41
CA THR A 226 2.28 12.87 -11.44
C THR A 226 3.23 11.88 -10.79
N ARG A 227 4.11 12.37 -9.92
CA ARG A 227 5.06 11.55 -9.15
C ARG A 227 4.34 10.62 -8.19
N LEU A 228 3.26 11.09 -7.57
CA LEU A 228 2.39 10.29 -6.71
C LEU A 228 1.77 9.10 -7.48
N VAL A 229 1.24 9.33 -8.69
CA VAL A 229 0.68 8.27 -9.55
C VAL A 229 1.76 7.34 -10.08
N ALA A 230 2.96 7.84 -10.34
CA ALA A 230 4.11 7.04 -10.77
C ALA A 230 4.69 6.14 -9.67
N GLY A 231 4.17 6.20 -8.44
CA GLY A 231 4.61 5.37 -7.33
C GLY A 231 5.81 5.94 -6.56
N GLU A 232 6.16 7.21 -6.77
CA GLU A 232 7.28 7.82 -6.04
C GLU A 232 6.96 8.05 -4.57
N GLU A 233 7.94 7.81 -3.70
CA GLU A 233 7.83 8.11 -2.28
C GLU A 233 7.84 9.61 -2.03
N GLY A 234 7.11 10.06 -1.01
CA GLY A 234 7.14 11.45 -0.57
C GLY A 234 5.81 11.92 -0.04
N CYS A 235 5.72 13.22 0.23
CA CYS A 235 4.51 13.86 0.72
C CYS A 235 3.89 14.78 -0.33
N LEU A 236 2.57 14.85 -0.35
CA LEU A 236 1.79 15.68 -1.25
C LEU A 236 0.98 16.66 -0.41
N CYS A 237 1.03 17.93 -0.77
CA CYS A 237 0.13 18.95 -0.25
C CYS A 237 -0.36 19.79 -1.41
N THR A 238 -1.61 19.58 -1.80
CA THR A 238 -2.20 20.27 -2.94
C THR A 238 -3.45 21.00 -2.55
N LEU A 239 -3.57 22.25 -2.97
CA LEU A 239 -4.73 23.09 -2.75
C LEU A 239 -5.27 23.56 -4.09
N ASP A 240 -6.57 23.40 -4.27
CA ASP A 240 -7.32 23.75 -5.47
C ASP A 240 -8.41 24.75 -5.11
N ILE A 241 -8.65 25.69 -6.01
CA ILE A 241 -9.82 26.57 -5.98
C ILE A 241 -10.62 26.36 -7.25
N GLU A 242 -11.91 26.09 -7.13
CA GLU A 242 -12.83 25.88 -8.25
C GLU A 242 -14.01 26.85 -8.15
N PHE A 243 -14.53 27.30 -9.28
CA PHE A 243 -15.74 28.11 -9.32
C PHE A 243 -16.96 27.21 -9.52
N ILE A 244 -17.99 27.39 -8.70
CA ILE A 244 -19.24 26.62 -8.77
C ILE A 244 -20.27 27.42 -9.57
N LYS A 245 -20.77 26.81 -10.64
CA LYS A 245 -21.86 27.35 -11.46
C LYS A 245 -22.83 26.24 -11.86
N ASN A 246 -24.11 26.38 -11.50
CA ASN A 246 -25.14 25.37 -11.80
C ASN A 246 -24.77 23.96 -11.33
N ASN A 247 -24.18 23.83 -10.14
CA ASN A 247 -23.62 22.59 -9.57
C ASN A 247 -22.43 21.98 -10.34
N ASN A 248 -21.93 22.63 -11.38
CA ASN A 248 -20.68 22.24 -12.04
C ASN A 248 -19.50 22.96 -11.40
N ARG A 249 -18.40 22.22 -11.23
CA ARG A 249 -17.10 22.74 -10.76
C ARG A 249 -16.26 23.14 -11.97
N GLU A 250 -15.85 24.39 -12.04
CA GLU A 250 -15.04 24.95 -13.12
C GLU A 250 -13.66 25.33 -12.58
N GLY A 251 -12.61 24.67 -13.11
CA GLY A 251 -11.23 24.96 -12.74
C GLY A 251 -10.69 26.27 -13.31
N LEU A 252 -11.35 26.85 -14.31
CA LEU A 252 -10.98 28.10 -14.98
C LEU A 252 -11.99 29.19 -14.62
N PHE A 253 -11.54 30.23 -13.93
CA PHE A 253 -12.36 31.40 -13.61
C PHE A 253 -11.51 32.67 -13.63
N ASP A 254 -12.16 33.83 -13.70
CA ASP A 254 -11.50 35.14 -13.65
C ASP A 254 -11.48 35.67 -12.20
N PRO A 255 -10.32 35.71 -11.53
CA PRO A 255 -10.21 36.17 -10.14
C PRO A 255 -10.61 37.63 -9.94
N ARG A 256 -10.64 38.43 -11.02
CA ARG A 256 -11.11 39.82 -11.00
C ARG A 256 -12.61 39.95 -10.77
N LYS A 257 -13.38 38.90 -11.07
CA LYS A 257 -14.83 38.85 -10.84
C LYS A 257 -15.20 38.43 -9.42
N MET A 258 -14.22 37.99 -8.63
CA MET A 258 -14.41 37.61 -7.24
C MET A 258 -14.53 38.85 -6.35
N SER A 259 -15.55 38.90 -5.51
CA SER A 259 -15.72 40.01 -4.56
C SER A 259 -14.59 40.06 -3.53
N ASN A 260 -14.25 41.26 -3.03
CA ASN A 260 -13.19 41.42 -2.04
C ASN A 260 -13.45 40.63 -0.76
N ASN A 261 -14.71 40.56 -0.30
CA ASN A 261 -15.09 39.77 0.87
C ASN A 261 -14.77 38.27 0.68
N VAL A 262 -15.06 37.71 -0.49
CA VAL A 262 -14.74 36.31 -0.82
C VAL A 262 -13.22 36.11 -0.85
N LYS A 263 -12.45 37.04 -1.44
CA LYS A 263 -10.99 36.98 -1.48
C LYS A 263 -10.39 36.93 -0.06
N GLU A 264 -10.84 37.83 0.81
CA GLU A 264 -10.40 37.89 2.20
C GLU A 264 -10.76 36.62 2.97
N ASN A 265 -11.97 36.07 2.76
CA ASN A 265 -12.41 34.84 3.41
C ASN A 265 -11.59 33.63 2.96
N ILE A 266 -11.30 33.50 1.66
CA ILE A 266 -10.42 32.43 1.14
C ILE A 266 -9.04 32.50 1.83
N LEU A 267 -8.45 33.70 1.92
CA LEU A 267 -7.15 33.86 2.60
C LEU A 267 -7.21 33.45 4.07
N LYS A 268 -8.26 33.86 4.80
CA LYS A 268 -8.47 33.45 6.21
C LYS A 268 -8.64 31.94 6.36
N LYS A 269 -9.32 31.27 5.41
CA LYS A 269 -9.46 29.81 5.43
C LYS A 269 -8.12 29.10 5.21
N LEU A 270 -7.29 29.60 4.29
CA LEU A 270 -5.93 29.09 4.09
C LEU A 270 -5.01 29.37 5.28
N GLU A 271 -5.15 30.52 5.93
CA GLU A 271 -4.44 30.84 7.17
C GLU A 271 -4.82 29.89 8.30
N THR A 272 -6.12 29.64 8.49
CA THR A 272 -6.61 28.67 9.47
C THR A 272 -6.03 27.27 9.20
N LEU A 273 -5.99 26.85 7.94
CA LEU A 273 -5.39 25.56 7.55
C LEU A 273 -3.90 25.51 7.89
N GLN A 274 -3.15 26.56 7.57
CA GLN A 274 -1.72 26.64 7.90
C GLN A 274 -1.50 26.57 9.41
N ASP A 275 -2.31 27.27 10.20
CA ASP A 275 -2.24 27.22 11.66
C ASP A 275 -2.50 25.80 12.17
N GLN A 276 -3.48 25.09 11.60
CA GLN A 276 -3.76 23.70 11.98
C GLN A 276 -2.60 22.75 11.63
N ILE A 277 -1.95 22.95 10.49
CA ILE A 277 -0.74 22.20 10.09
C ILE A 277 0.40 22.44 11.09
N ASN A 278 0.56 23.69 11.56
CA ASN A 278 1.66 24.05 12.45
C ASN A 278 1.47 23.67 13.91
N LEU A 279 0.26 23.30 14.34
CA LEU A 279 -0.01 22.90 15.71
C LEU A 279 0.88 21.74 16.16
N LYS A 280 1.24 21.78 17.45
CA LYS A 280 2.04 20.74 18.11
C LYS A 280 1.17 19.58 18.55
#